data_AF-A0A2B7YSC6-F1
#
_entry.id   AF-A0A2B7YSC6-F1
#
_cell.length_a   1.000
_cell.length_b   1.000
_cell.length_c   1.000
_cell.angle_alpha   90.00
_cell.angle_beta   90.00
_cell.angle_gamma   90.00
#
_symmetry.space_group_name_H-M   'P 1'
#
loop_
_entity.id
_entity.type
_entity.pdbx_description
1 polymer ?
#
loop_
_entity_poly.entity_id
_entity_poly.type
_entity_poly.pdbx_seq_one_letter_code
_entity_poly.pdbx_strand_id
1 'polypeptide(L)'
;MANNLITKSEITSLKLLAEINKFRKEEGIKKELLHKTLLAIIRDEFSEEITEQKILPSSYKDKTGRKVPMFILTLSQARQVLVRESKYVRKAVIHFLEKLENQNLENKEQKKLPFPEIRSTTWRGQPVMEVQQLSKIIGISDVNIHWYMKKKKVTLKLDELREYKEENPNRDYSTISAVSILYKSSVISLCKRYGLYSKYKNFIDNYFKTNNIIEYKVKIYDEFEQLIEEATRIKENLLKEKAEIEEKLIKLNKMGLTK
;
A
#
# COMPACT_ATOMS: atom_id res chain seq x y z
N MET A 1 -23.33 -10.25 22.09
CA MET A 1 -22.19 -10.99 21.54
C MET A 1 -22.12 -10.65 20.06
N ALA A 2 -21.27 -9.68 19.70
CA ALA A 2 -21.15 -9.20 18.33
C ALA A 2 -20.19 -10.14 17.58
N ASN A 3 -20.68 -10.78 16.53
CA ASN A 3 -19.88 -11.57 15.61
C ASN A 3 -18.94 -10.62 14.84
N ASN A 4 -17.77 -10.37 15.43
CA ASN A 4 -16.73 -9.49 14.88
C ASN A 4 -15.72 -10.29 14.03
N LEU A 5 -16.23 -11.28 13.30
CA LEU A 5 -15.47 -12.05 12.31
C LEU A 5 -16.22 -12.02 10.99
N ILE A 6 -16.54 -10.82 10.50
CA ILE A 6 -16.70 -10.64 9.07
C ILE A 6 -15.29 -10.85 8.51
N THR A 7 -15.04 -12.00 7.90
CA THR A 7 -13.78 -12.19 7.19
C THR A 7 -13.68 -11.04 6.19
N LYS A 8 -12.56 -10.32 6.15
CA LYS A 8 -12.51 -9.00 5.52
C LYS A 8 -12.91 -8.97 4.03
N SER A 9 -13.05 -10.14 3.39
CA SER A 9 -13.56 -10.38 2.03
C SER A 9 -15.08 -10.44 1.89
N GLU A 10 -15.84 -10.26 2.97
CA GLU A 10 -17.29 -10.33 3.00
C GLU A 10 -17.89 -8.99 3.45
N ILE A 11 -19.11 -8.70 2.99
CA ILE A 11 -19.86 -7.50 3.34
C ILE A 11 -21.28 -7.89 3.76
N THR A 12 -21.78 -7.26 4.82
CA THR A 12 -23.18 -7.44 5.23
C THR A 12 -24.09 -6.61 4.35
N SER A 13 -25.30 -7.12 4.10
CA SER A 13 -26.33 -6.38 3.36
C SER A 13 -26.65 -5.01 3.98
N LEU A 14 -26.51 -4.85 5.31
CA LEU A 14 -26.69 -3.55 5.97
C LEU A 14 -25.58 -2.55 5.61
N LYS A 15 -24.33 -3.00 5.59
CA LYS A 15 -23.20 -2.14 5.23
C LYS A 15 -23.28 -1.75 3.76
N LEU A 16 -23.66 -2.68 2.90
CA LEU A 16 -23.92 -2.41 1.48
C LEU A 16 -25.04 -1.38 1.30
N LEU A 17 -26.16 -1.52 2.03
CA LEU A 17 -27.27 -0.58 2.02
C LEU A 17 -26.84 0.84 2.40
N ALA A 18 -26.05 0.97 3.47
CA ALA A 18 -25.57 2.26 3.96
C ALA A 18 -24.74 2.98 2.88
N GLU A 19 -23.85 2.25 2.21
CA GLU A 19 -23.01 2.84 1.17
C GLU A 19 -23.82 3.21 -0.09
N ILE A 20 -24.78 2.37 -0.51
CA ILE A 20 -25.70 2.70 -1.61
C ILE A 20 -26.46 4.00 -1.30
N ASN A 21 -27.03 4.11 -0.09
CA ASN A 21 -27.83 5.28 0.29
C ASN A 21 -26.98 6.55 0.41
N LYS A 22 -25.71 6.43 0.80
CA LYS A 22 -24.77 7.55 0.80
C LYS A 22 -24.57 8.09 -0.61
N PHE A 23 -24.26 7.23 -1.58
CA PHE A 23 -24.07 7.68 -2.96
C PHE A 23 -25.35 8.13 -3.66
N ARG A 24 -26.51 7.56 -3.31
CA ARG A 24 -27.81 8.06 -3.77
C ARG A 24 -28.07 9.50 -3.33
N LYS A 25 -27.69 9.86 -2.09
CA LYS A 25 -27.77 11.24 -1.60
C LYS A 25 -26.81 12.16 -2.33
N GLU A 26 -25.59 11.71 -2.59
CA GLU A 26 -24.59 12.47 -3.37
C GLU A 26 -25.06 12.73 -4.81
N GLU A 27 -25.78 11.78 -5.44
CA GLU A 27 -26.40 11.97 -6.76
C GLU A 27 -27.63 12.90 -6.73
N GLY A 28 -28.20 13.17 -5.55
CA GLY A 28 -29.41 13.99 -5.39
C GLY A 28 -30.73 13.20 -5.37
N ILE A 29 -30.68 11.87 -5.25
CA ILE A 29 -31.86 11.02 -5.11
C ILE A 29 -32.44 11.18 -3.70
N LYS A 30 -33.64 11.76 -3.60
CA LYS A 30 -34.32 12.02 -2.32
C LYS A 30 -34.86 10.75 -1.63
N LYS A 31 -35.11 9.68 -2.38
CA LYS A 31 -35.69 8.44 -1.87
C LYS A 31 -34.61 7.43 -1.48
N GLU A 32 -34.48 7.18 -0.18
CA GLU A 32 -33.57 6.16 0.35
C GLU A 32 -34.05 4.74 0.00
N LEU A 33 -33.10 3.86 -0.27
CA LEU A 33 -33.35 2.43 -0.37
C LEU A 33 -33.65 1.87 1.02
N LEU A 34 -34.74 1.13 1.15
CA LEU A 34 -35.07 0.42 2.39
C LEU A 34 -34.37 -0.94 2.43
N HIS A 35 -33.97 -1.36 3.63
CA HIS A 35 -33.35 -2.68 3.83
C HIS A 35 -34.23 -3.82 3.33
N LYS A 36 -35.55 -3.74 3.54
CA LYS A 36 -36.53 -4.73 3.03
C LYS A 36 -36.46 -4.87 1.51
N THR A 37 -36.28 -3.77 0.79
CA THR A 37 -36.17 -3.76 -0.68
C THR A 37 -34.86 -4.38 -1.13
N LEU A 38 -33.74 -4.04 -0.48
CA LEU A 38 -32.44 -4.66 -0.79
C LEU A 38 -32.47 -6.18 -0.55
N LEU A 39 -33.11 -6.63 0.53
CA LEU A 39 -33.28 -8.06 0.79
C LEU A 39 -34.13 -8.76 -0.27
N ALA A 40 -35.15 -8.09 -0.81
CA ALA A 40 -35.94 -8.64 -1.90
C ALA A 40 -35.10 -8.80 -3.17
N ILE A 41 -34.29 -7.79 -3.50
CA ILE A 41 -33.36 -7.85 -4.64
C ILE A 41 -32.36 -9.01 -4.48
N ILE A 42 -31.77 -9.16 -3.30
CA ILE A 42 -30.82 -10.25 -3.02
C ILE A 42 -31.48 -11.62 -3.18
N ARG A 43 -32.72 -11.79 -2.70
CA ARG A 43 -33.46 -13.06 -2.84
C ARG A 43 -33.83 -13.40 -4.28
N ASP A 44 -34.14 -12.37 -5.06
CA ASP A 44 -34.49 -12.49 -6.46
C ASP A 44 -33.25 -12.88 -7.29
N GLU A 45 -32.14 -12.18 -7.06
CA GLU A 45 -30.88 -12.39 -7.80
C GLU A 45 -30.21 -13.73 -7.46
N PHE A 46 -30.31 -14.19 -6.21
CA PHE A 46 -29.59 -15.37 -5.71
C PHE A 46 -30.50 -16.49 -5.20
N SER A 47 -31.67 -16.65 -5.81
CA SER A 47 -32.66 -17.64 -5.36
C SER A 47 -32.11 -19.07 -5.35
N GLU A 48 -31.28 -19.42 -6.34
CA GLU A 48 -30.61 -20.72 -6.45
C GLU A 48 -29.50 -20.88 -5.41
N GLU A 49 -28.62 -19.90 -5.27
CA GLU A 49 -27.50 -19.94 -4.31
C GLU A 49 -27.97 -19.91 -2.86
N ILE A 50 -29.13 -19.30 -2.57
CA ILE A 50 -29.76 -19.36 -1.25
C ILE A 50 -30.28 -20.77 -0.97
N THR A 51 -30.92 -21.41 -1.96
CA THR A 51 -31.38 -22.81 -1.85
C THR A 51 -30.21 -23.76 -1.61
N GLU A 52 -29.09 -23.54 -2.30
CA GLU A 52 -27.86 -24.30 -2.16
C GLU A 52 -27.02 -23.91 -0.92
N GLN A 53 -27.50 -22.97 -0.08
CA GLN A 53 -26.81 -22.46 1.12
C GLN A 53 -25.42 -21.86 0.86
N LYS A 54 -25.15 -21.40 -0.38
CA LYS A 54 -23.92 -20.69 -0.72
C LYS A 54 -23.89 -19.25 -0.18
N ILE A 55 -25.06 -18.70 0.18
CA ILE A 55 -25.20 -17.41 0.86
C ILE A 55 -25.61 -17.65 2.30
N LEU A 56 -24.83 -17.11 3.24
CA LEU A 56 -25.08 -17.28 4.66
C LEU A 56 -26.20 -16.34 5.14
N PRO A 57 -27.34 -16.88 5.61
CA PRO A 57 -28.34 -16.07 6.28
C PRO A 57 -27.84 -15.65 7.66
N SER A 58 -28.06 -14.40 8.03
CA SER A 58 -27.70 -13.85 9.32
C SER A 58 -28.82 -12.92 9.83
N SER A 59 -28.66 -12.38 11.04
CA SER A 59 -29.63 -11.45 11.61
C SER A 59 -28.97 -10.39 12.49
N TYR A 60 -29.62 -9.25 12.63
CA TYR A 60 -29.25 -8.22 13.62
C TYR A 60 -30.44 -7.86 14.50
N LYS A 61 -30.13 -7.25 15.65
CA LYS A 61 -31.12 -6.62 16.51
C LYS A 61 -31.29 -5.18 16.09
N ASP A 62 -32.53 -4.80 15.77
CA ASP A 62 -32.88 -3.41 15.50
C ASP A 62 -32.98 -2.59 16.81
N LYS A 63 -33.16 -1.27 16.71
CA LYS A 63 -33.34 -0.36 17.86
C LYS A 63 -34.49 -0.77 18.79
N THR A 64 -35.47 -1.47 18.24
CA THR A 64 -36.65 -2.02 18.95
C THR A 64 -36.40 -3.39 19.59
N GLY A 65 -35.17 -3.94 19.50
CA GLY A 65 -34.82 -5.26 20.01
C GLY A 65 -35.25 -6.43 19.12
N ARG A 66 -35.97 -6.18 18.02
CA ARG A 66 -36.45 -7.20 17.09
C ARG A 66 -35.29 -7.77 16.25
N LYS A 67 -35.29 -9.08 16.01
CA LYS A 67 -34.35 -9.74 15.09
C LYS A 67 -34.81 -9.54 13.65
N VAL A 68 -34.00 -8.87 12.85
CA VAL A 68 -34.25 -8.60 11.43
C VAL A 68 -33.25 -9.41 10.59
N PRO A 69 -33.69 -10.09 9.51
CA PRO A 69 -32.82 -10.89 8.66
C PRO A 69 -31.84 -10.01 7.87
N MET A 70 -30.66 -10.55 7.60
CA MET A 70 -29.64 -9.98 6.73
C MET A 70 -28.89 -11.10 6.01
N PHE A 71 -28.14 -10.74 4.97
CA PHE A 71 -27.24 -11.68 4.30
C PHE A 71 -25.79 -11.22 4.42
N ILE A 72 -24.89 -12.19 4.52
CA ILE A 72 -23.46 -11.98 4.37
C ILE A 72 -23.12 -12.33 2.93
N LEU A 73 -22.61 -11.36 2.18
CA LEU A 73 -22.30 -11.48 0.76
C LEU A 73 -20.79 -11.39 0.55
N THR A 74 -20.29 -12.12 -0.43
CA THR A 74 -18.93 -11.88 -0.96
C THR A 74 -18.87 -10.57 -1.76
N LEU A 75 -17.67 -10.03 -1.98
CA LEU A 75 -17.53 -8.79 -2.77
C LEU A 75 -18.04 -8.95 -4.21
N SER A 76 -17.89 -10.13 -4.83
CA SER A 76 -18.42 -10.41 -6.16
C SER A 76 -19.95 -10.43 -6.19
N GLN A 77 -20.58 -11.11 -5.24
CA GLN A 77 -22.04 -11.10 -5.07
C GLN A 77 -22.56 -9.69 -4.82
N ALA A 78 -21.87 -8.91 -3.99
CA ALA A 78 -22.25 -7.52 -3.73
C ALA A 78 -22.21 -6.66 -5.01
N ARG A 79 -21.27 -6.90 -5.94
CA ARG A 79 -21.22 -6.20 -7.23
C ARG A 79 -22.44 -6.53 -8.11
N GLN A 80 -22.89 -7.79 -8.12
CA GLN A 80 -24.05 -8.22 -8.90
C GLN A 80 -25.36 -7.59 -8.43
N VAL A 81 -25.53 -7.39 -7.11
CA VAL A 81 -26.74 -6.72 -6.54
C VAL A 81 -26.90 -5.28 -7.05
N LEU A 82 -25.81 -4.61 -7.42
CA LEU A 82 -25.82 -3.19 -7.84
C LEU A 82 -26.32 -2.97 -9.28
N VAL A 83 -26.70 -4.02 -10.01
CA VAL A 83 -27.18 -3.92 -11.40
C VAL A 83 -28.43 -3.03 -11.49
N ARG A 84 -29.27 -3.00 -10.45
CA ARG A 84 -30.52 -2.21 -10.41
C ARG A 84 -30.33 -0.74 -10.00
N GLU A 85 -29.11 -0.35 -9.60
CA GLU A 85 -28.80 1.02 -9.20
C GLU A 85 -28.45 1.91 -10.40
N SER A 86 -28.42 3.24 -10.18
CA SER A 86 -27.98 4.21 -11.18
C SER A 86 -26.52 3.98 -11.60
N LYS A 87 -26.16 4.46 -12.79
CA LYS A 87 -24.78 4.36 -13.31
C LYS A 87 -23.77 5.00 -12.35
N TYR A 88 -24.13 6.11 -11.71
CA TYR A 88 -23.27 6.81 -10.76
C TYR A 88 -23.07 6.00 -9.49
N VAL A 89 -24.16 5.62 -8.82
CA VAL A 89 -24.13 4.85 -7.57
C VAL A 89 -23.39 3.53 -7.76
N ARG A 90 -23.67 2.83 -8.87
CA ARG A 90 -22.99 1.56 -9.19
C ARG A 90 -21.48 1.73 -9.28
N LYS A 91 -20.99 2.73 -10.02
CA LYS A 91 -19.54 2.99 -10.14
C LYS A 91 -18.90 3.33 -8.79
N ALA A 92 -19.57 4.17 -8.00
CA ALA A 92 -19.03 4.62 -6.73
C ALA A 92 -18.95 3.49 -5.69
N VAL A 93 -20.00 2.66 -5.59
CA VAL A 93 -19.99 1.48 -4.71
C VAL A 93 -18.97 0.44 -5.18
N ILE A 94 -18.82 0.20 -6.48
CA ILE A 94 -17.79 -0.71 -7.00
C ILE A 94 -16.38 -0.24 -6.60
N HIS A 95 -16.07 1.04 -6.78
CA HIS A 95 -14.79 1.63 -6.36
C HIS A 95 -14.55 1.47 -4.86
N PHE A 96 -15.59 1.62 -4.04
CA PHE A 96 -15.52 1.35 -2.62
C PHE A 96 -15.21 -0.13 -2.31
N LEU A 97 -15.88 -1.07 -2.99
CA LEU A 97 -15.62 -2.50 -2.83
C LEU A 97 -14.21 -2.89 -3.27
N GLU A 98 -13.68 -2.28 -4.35
CA GLU A 98 -12.30 -2.48 -4.81
C GLU A 98 -11.27 -1.93 -3.82
N LYS A 99 -11.50 -0.76 -3.23
CA LYS A 99 -10.64 -0.23 -2.15
C LYS A 99 -10.59 -1.18 -0.95
N LEU A 100 -11.74 -1.74 -0.56
CA LEU A 100 -11.79 -2.74 0.51
C LEU A 100 -11.00 -4.00 0.13
N GLU A 101 -11.12 -4.46 -1.11
CA GLU A 101 -10.37 -5.62 -1.62
C GLU A 101 -8.85 -5.37 -1.59
N ASN A 102 -8.39 -4.22 -2.07
CA ASN A 102 -6.98 -3.85 -2.09
C ASN A 102 -6.39 -3.68 -0.69
N GLN A 103 -7.11 -3.03 0.22
CA GLN A 103 -6.70 -2.95 1.64
C GLN A 103 -6.54 -4.33 2.26
N ASN A 104 -7.33 -5.32 1.83
CA ASN A 104 -7.19 -6.69 2.33
C ASN A 104 -5.99 -7.42 1.75
N LEU A 105 -5.67 -7.20 0.48
CA LEU A 105 -4.45 -7.75 -0.14
C LEU A 105 -3.21 -7.19 0.55
N GLU A 106 -3.14 -5.86 0.72
CA GLU A 106 -2.07 -5.21 1.46
C GLU A 106 -1.96 -5.73 2.90
N ASN A 107 -3.07 -5.90 3.61
CA ASN A 107 -3.07 -6.47 4.96
C ASN A 107 -2.66 -7.95 5.02
N LYS A 108 -2.93 -8.75 3.98
CA LYS A 108 -2.46 -10.15 3.88
C LYS A 108 -0.95 -10.20 3.64
N GLU A 109 -0.42 -9.29 2.83
CA GLU A 109 1.03 -9.12 2.62
C GLU A 109 1.73 -8.50 3.84
N GLN A 110 0.98 -7.78 4.69
CA GLN A 110 1.45 -7.11 5.91
C GLN A 110 1.13 -7.87 7.21
N LYS A 111 0.93 -9.19 7.20
CA LYS A 111 1.15 -9.96 8.44
C LYS A 111 2.64 -9.83 8.78
N LYS A 112 2.99 -8.80 9.54
CA LYS A 112 4.32 -8.59 10.12
C LYS A 112 4.74 -9.92 10.71
N LEU A 113 5.73 -10.56 10.07
CA LEU A 113 6.30 -11.77 10.61
C LEU A 113 6.74 -11.44 12.05
N PRO A 114 6.55 -12.36 13.02
CA PRO A 114 6.78 -12.12 14.44
C PRO A 114 8.29 -12.11 14.73
N PHE A 115 9.03 -11.22 14.09
CA PHE A 115 10.44 -11.04 14.32
C PHE A 115 10.64 -9.87 15.28
N PRO A 116 11.54 -10.01 16.27
CA PRO A 116 11.97 -8.88 17.08
C PRO A 116 12.46 -7.76 16.17
N GLU A 117 12.35 -6.49 16.57
CA GLU A 117 12.82 -5.35 15.77
C GLU A 117 14.31 -5.50 15.45
N ILE A 118 14.59 -6.01 14.25
CA ILE A 118 15.94 -6.32 13.81
C ILE A 118 16.58 -5.03 13.33
N ARG A 119 17.57 -4.51 14.07
CA ARG A 119 18.42 -3.41 13.59
C ARG A 119 19.26 -3.88 12.40
N SER A 120 19.30 -3.05 11.35
CA SER A 120 20.18 -3.26 10.19
C SER A 120 21.64 -3.18 10.63
N THR A 121 22.49 -4.08 10.13
CA THR A 121 23.94 -3.92 10.30
C THR A 121 24.52 -3.18 9.10
N THR A 122 25.60 -2.44 9.31
CA THR A 122 26.29 -1.69 8.26
C THR A 122 27.72 -2.16 8.11
N TRP A 123 28.24 -2.08 6.90
CA TRP A 123 29.66 -2.27 6.62
C TRP A 123 30.10 -1.18 5.67
N ARG A 124 31.03 -0.32 6.11
CA ARG A 124 31.48 0.88 5.40
C ARG A 124 30.31 1.78 5.00
N GLY A 125 29.35 1.93 5.92
CA GLY A 125 28.15 2.73 5.72
C GLY A 125 27.06 2.12 4.81
N GLN A 126 27.30 0.93 4.24
CA GLN A 126 26.30 0.24 3.42
C GLN A 126 25.55 -0.82 4.24
N PRO A 127 24.20 -0.92 4.14
CA PRO A 127 23.46 -1.95 4.86
C PRO A 127 23.80 -3.34 4.34
N VAL A 128 24.19 -4.21 5.27
CA VAL A 128 24.55 -5.61 5.03
C VAL A 128 23.81 -6.51 6.00
N MET A 129 23.72 -7.79 5.71
CA MET A 129 23.11 -8.78 6.61
C MET A 129 24.08 -9.92 6.89
N GLU A 130 24.18 -10.32 8.15
CA GLU A 130 25.01 -11.47 8.53
C GLU A 130 24.37 -12.79 8.12
N VAL A 131 25.20 -13.75 7.72
CA VAL A 131 24.75 -15.11 7.35
C VAL A 131 24.02 -15.79 8.52
N GLN A 132 24.56 -15.70 9.74
CA GLN A 132 23.96 -16.30 10.93
C GLN A 132 22.58 -15.70 11.24
N GLN A 133 22.44 -14.40 11.05
CA GLN A 133 21.16 -13.71 11.24
C GLN A 133 20.14 -14.14 10.19
N LEU A 134 20.53 -14.15 8.91
CA LEU A 134 19.69 -14.57 7.80
C LEU A 134 19.20 -16.02 7.98
N SER A 135 20.10 -16.90 8.45
CA SER A 135 19.79 -18.29 8.81
C SER A 135 18.65 -18.37 9.82
N LYS A 136 18.72 -17.61 10.92
CA LYS A 136 17.69 -17.55 11.97
C LYS A 136 16.34 -17.03 11.45
N ILE A 137 16.34 -16.05 10.54
CA ILE A 137 15.12 -15.43 10.00
C ILE A 137 14.38 -16.37 9.02
N ILE A 138 15.15 -17.00 8.12
CA ILE A 138 14.58 -17.80 7.04
C ILE A 138 14.38 -19.27 7.47
N GLY A 139 15.09 -19.72 8.50
CA GLY A 139 15.07 -21.12 8.95
C GLY A 139 15.89 -22.05 8.06
N ILE A 140 16.93 -21.52 7.40
CA ILE A 140 17.87 -22.30 6.58
C ILE A 140 19.16 -22.47 7.36
N SER A 141 19.78 -23.65 7.33
CA SER A 141 21.10 -23.86 7.94
C SER A 141 22.14 -22.87 7.41
N ASP A 142 22.88 -22.27 8.33
CA ASP A 142 24.03 -21.41 8.07
C ASP A 142 25.08 -22.08 7.17
N VAL A 143 25.34 -23.38 7.36
CA VAL A 143 26.24 -24.19 6.51
C VAL A 143 25.80 -24.14 5.04
N ASN A 144 24.51 -24.31 4.78
CA ASN A 144 23.97 -24.28 3.41
C ASN A 144 24.12 -22.89 2.79
N ILE A 145 23.89 -21.83 3.57
CA ILE A 145 24.06 -20.46 3.11
C ILE A 145 25.55 -20.20 2.82
N HIS A 146 26.46 -20.65 3.68
CA HIS A 146 27.90 -20.51 3.48
C HIS A 146 28.39 -21.23 2.23
N TRP A 147 27.94 -22.46 2.01
CA TRP A 147 28.29 -23.25 0.84
C TRP A 147 27.82 -22.57 -0.45
N TYR A 148 26.56 -22.14 -0.47
CA TYR A 148 25.97 -21.54 -1.65
C TYR A 148 26.51 -20.12 -1.94
N MET A 149 26.81 -19.34 -0.91
CA MET A 149 27.31 -17.98 -1.02
C MET A 149 28.85 -17.91 -1.05
N LYS A 150 29.58 -19.02 -1.24
CA LYS A 150 31.05 -19.08 -1.15
C LYS A 150 31.77 -17.94 -1.89
N LYS A 151 31.33 -17.60 -3.11
CA LYS A 151 31.89 -16.51 -3.94
C LYS A 151 31.20 -15.15 -3.78
N LYS A 152 30.01 -15.11 -3.17
CA LYS A 152 29.12 -13.94 -3.11
C LYS A 152 28.98 -13.33 -1.70
N LYS A 153 29.56 -13.99 -0.69
CA LYS A 153 29.67 -13.50 0.68
C LYS A 153 31.03 -12.86 0.89
N VAL A 154 31.06 -11.80 1.69
CA VAL A 154 32.31 -11.23 2.19
C VAL A 154 32.53 -11.81 3.59
N THR A 155 33.75 -12.28 3.87
CA THR A 155 34.10 -12.85 5.18
C THR A 155 35.12 -11.94 5.84
N LEU A 156 34.67 -11.17 6.83
CA LEU A 156 35.48 -10.22 7.57
C LEU A 156 36.31 -10.95 8.61
N LYS A 157 37.60 -10.62 8.68
CA LYS A 157 38.58 -11.16 9.63
C LYS A 157 39.52 -10.04 10.09
N LEU A 158 40.18 -10.24 11.24
CA LEU A 158 41.24 -9.36 11.75
C LEU A 158 40.80 -7.88 11.79
N ASP A 159 41.49 -6.99 11.06
CA ASP A 159 41.23 -5.55 11.05
C ASP A 159 39.85 -5.20 10.48
N GLU A 160 39.43 -5.86 9.41
CA GLU A 160 38.09 -5.63 8.83
C GLU A 160 36.98 -5.97 9.84
N LEU A 161 37.22 -7.00 10.65
CA LEU A 161 36.27 -7.38 11.69
C LEU A 161 36.29 -6.34 12.83
N ARG A 162 37.43 -5.74 13.17
CA ARG A 162 37.51 -4.66 14.17
C ARG A 162 36.69 -3.46 13.72
N GLU A 163 36.89 -3.00 12.47
CA GLU A 163 36.10 -1.91 11.87
C GLU A 163 34.59 -2.22 11.90
N TYR A 164 34.21 -3.45 11.57
CA TYR A 164 32.80 -3.85 11.56
C TYR A 164 32.17 -3.86 12.96
N LYS A 165 32.94 -4.28 13.98
CA LYS A 165 32.49 -4.25 15.38
C LYS A 165 32.29 -2.81 15.86
N GLU A 166 33.15 -1.89 15.45
CA GLU A 166 33.04 -0.45 15.76
C GLU A 166 31.79 0.18 15.12
N GLU A 167 31.48 -0.15 13.86
CA GLU A 167 30.25 0.33 13.20
C GLU A 167 28.96 -0.23 13.82
N ASN A 168 29.02 -1.42 14.44
CA ASN A 168 27.85 -2.16 14.91
C ASN A 168 27.93 -2.50 16.41
N PRO A 169 27.99 -1.51 17.32
CA PRO A 169 28.18 -1.74 18.76
C PRO A 169 26.98 -2.44 19.43
N ASN A 170 25.84 -2.51 18.75
CA ASN A 170 24.60 -3.09 19.28
C ASN A 170 24.62 -4.63 19.37
N ARG A 171 25.69 -5.29 18.90
CA ARG A 171 25.83 -6.74 18.95
C ARG A 171 27.05 -7.16 19.75
N ASP A 172 26.91 -8.26 20.46
CA ASP A 172 28.01 -8.90 21.14
C ASP A 172 28.82 -9.76 20.15
N TYR A 173 30.07 -9.36 19.91
CA TYR A 173 31.04 -10.11 19.12
C TYR A 173 32.25 -10.57 19.94
N SER A 174 32.14 -10.64 21.27
CA SER A 174 33.24 -10.95 22.20
C SER A 174 34.02 -12.22 21.84
N THR A 175 33.32 -13.27 21.42
CA THR A 175 33.89 -14.59 21.10
C THR A 175 34.11 -14.83 19.60
N ILE A 176 33.75 -13.86 18.74
CA ILE A 176 33.70 -14.06 17.29
C ILE A 176 35.01 -13.60 16.63
N SER A 177 35.65 -14.54 15.92
CA SER A 177 36.90 -14.34 15.17
C SER A 177 36.71 -14.05 13.68
N ALA A 178 35.53 -14.35 13.12
CA ALA A 178 35.19 -14.06 11.73
C ALA A 178 33.67 -13.92 11.55
N VAL A 179 33.24 -13.00 10.68
CA VAL A 179 31.82 -12.78 10.35
C VAL A 179 31.65 -12.84 8.84
N SER A 180 30.64 -13.57 8.36
CA SER A 180 30.26 -13.51 6.95
C SER A 180 29.04 -12.63 6.75
N ILE A 181 29.17 -11.66 5.86
CA ILE A 181 28.14 -10.68 5.53
C ILE A 181 27.66 -10.85 4.07
N LEU A 182 26.43 -10.43 3.83
CA LEU A 182 25.73 -10.49 2.55
C LEU A 182 25.10 -9.13 2.23
N TYR A 183 25.31 -8.67 1.00
CA TYR A 183 24.62 -7.50 0.46
C TYR A 183 23.19 -7.84 0.02
N LYS A 184 22.35 -6.81 -0.17
CA LYS A 184 20.95 -6.94 -0.60
C LYS A 184 20.78 -7.87 -1.80
N SER A 185 21.62 -7.72 -2.83
CA SER A 185 21.57 -8.54 -4.05
C SER A 185 21.80 -10.03 -3.77
N SER A 186 22.78 -10.37 -2.92
CA SER A 186 23.07 -11.73 -2.51
C SER A 186 21.90 -12.34 -1.73
N VAL A 187 21.31 -11.58 -0.79
CA VAL A 187 20.13 -12.03 -0.02
C VAL A 187 18.93 -12.30 -0.93
N ILE A 188 18.64 -11.40 -1.87
CA ILE A 188 17.56 -11.59 -2.86
C ILE A 188 17.80 -12.85 -3.68
N SER A 189 19.04 -13.06 -4.15
CA SER A 189 19.39 -14.23 -4.96
C SER A 189 19.23 -15.55 -4.19
N LEU A 190 19.55 -15.55 -2.90
CA LEU A 190 19.33 -16.70 -2.01
C LEU A 190 17.84 -16.96 -1.84
N CYS A 191 17.05 -15.95 -1.48
CA CYS A 191 15.62 -16.10 -1.22
C CYS A 191 14.84 -16.55 -2.46
N LYS A 192 15.22 -16.07 -3.66
CA LYS A 192 14.60 -16.51 -4.92
C LYS A 192 14.83 -18.01 -5.17
N ARG A 193 16.04 -18.51 -4.92
CA ARG A 193 16.38 -19.93 -5.12
C ARG A 193 15.56 -20.87 -4.26
N TYR A 194 15.33 -20.49 -2.99
CA TYR A 194 14.53 -21.29 -2.07
C TYR A 194 13.02 -21.06 -2.23
N GLY A 195 12.57 -20.22 -3.17
CA GLY A 195 11.16 -19.88 -3.35
C GLY A 195 10.58 -19.03 -2.22
N LEU A 196 11.43 -18.42 -1.39
CA LEU A 196 11.04 -17.67 -0.19
C LEU A 196 10.97 -16.15 -0.42
N TYR A 197 11.35 -15.67 -1.61
CA TYR A 197 11.42 -14.23 -1.88
C TYR A 197 10.09 -13.51 -1.66
N SER A 198 8.96 -14.05 -2.15
CA SER A 198 7.65 -13.42 -1.96
C SER A 198 7.27 -13.27 -0.48
N LYS A 199 7.65 -14.24 0.36
CA LYS A 199 7.36 -14.24 1.79
C LYS A 199 8.17 -13.20 2.55
N TYR A 200 9.44 -13.00 2.18
CA TYR A 200 10.37 -12.11 2.88
C TYR A 200 10.64 -10.79 2.16
N LYS A 201 9.95 -10.50 1.05
CA LYS A 201 10.16 -9.28 0.24
C LYS A 201 10.10 -8.01 1.10
N ASN A 202 9.00 -7.83 1.82
CA ASN A 202 8.77 -6.67 2.69
C ASN A 202 9.82 -6.55 3.80
N PHE A 203 10.28 -7.68 4.35
CA PHE A 203 11.34 -7.70 5.35
C PHE A 203 12.69 -7.27 4.77
N ILE A 204 13.07 -7.85 3.62
CA ILE A 204 14.33 -7.54 2.94
C ILE A 204 14.33 -6.06 2.55
N ASP A 205 13.25 -5.58 1.96
CA ASP A 205 13.16 -4.17 1.56
C ASP A 205 13.22 -3.26 2.79
N ASN A 206 12.55 -3.59 3.90
CA ASN A 206 12.63 -2.78 5.11
C ASN A 206 14.01 -2.80 5.79
N TYR A 207 14.67 -3.96 5.82
CA TYR A 207 15.99 -4.13 6.44
C TYR A 207 17.09 -3.40 5.67
N PHE A 208 17.03 -3.44 4.34
CA PHE A 208 18.00 -2.78 3.47
C PHE A 208 17.56 -1.38 3.02
N LYS A 209 16.52 -0.79 3.64
CA LYS A 209 16.25 0.64 3.50
C LYS A 209 17.44 1.39 4.10
N THR A 210 18.35 1.84 3.26
CA THR A 210 19.17 2.99 3.56
C THR A 210 18.22 4.10 3.96
N ASN A 211 18.38 4.71 5.14
CA ASN A 211 17.59 5.87 5.59
C ASN A 211 17.07 6.68 4.39
N ASN A 212 15.75 6.87 4.32
CA ASN A 212 14.96 7.56 3.29
C ASN A 212 15.46 9.00 2.98
N ILE A 213 16.70 9.18 2.55
CA ILE A 213 17.28 10.47 2.18
C ILE A 213 17.83 10.41 0.76
N ILE A 214 18.06 9.23 0.17
CA ILE A 214 18.60 9.18 -1.21
C ILE A 214 17.48 8.98 -2.22
N GLU A 215 16.63 7.95 -2.10
CA GLU A 215 15.56 7.72 -3.09
C GLU A 215 14.41 8.75 -3.02
N TYR A 216 14.01 9.21 -1.82
CA TYR A 216 12.99 10.26 -1.69
C TYR A 216 13.54 11.64 -2.09
N LYS A 217 14.81 11.95 -1.80
CA LYS A 217 15.41 13.25 -2.15
C LYS A 217 15.65 13.38 -3.65
N VAL A 218 16.00 12.29 -4.35
CA VAL A 218 16.10 12.29 -5.83
C VAL A 218 14.74 12.59 -6.46
N LYS A 219 13.66 11.94 -6.00
CA LYS A 219 12.32 12.16 -6.55
C LYS A 219 11.76 13.56 -6.24
N ILE A 220 11.99 14.07 -5.02
CA ILE A 220 11.61 15.44 -4.63
C ILE A 220 12.42 16.48 -5.42
N TYR A 221 13.71 16.23 -5.68
CA TYR A 221 14.56 17.14 -6.43
C TYR A 221 14.14 17.22 -7.90
N ASP A 222 13.84 16.08 -8.54
CA ASP A 222 13.32 16.05 -9.92
C ASP A 222 11.96 16.77 -10.04
N GLU A 223 11.04 16.58 -9.08
CA GLU A 223 9.76 17.30 -9.04
C GLU A 223 9.94 18.81 -8.77
N PHE A 224 10.94 19.20 -7.97
CA PHE A 224 11.23 20.60 -7.67
C PHE A 224 11.87 21.35 -8.85
N GLU A 225 12.78 20.71 -9.59
CA GLU A 225 13.36 21.27 -10.81
C GLU A 225 12.29 21.48 -11.89
N GLN A 226 11.36 20.53 -12.06
CA GLN A 226 10.22 20.69 -12.98
C GLN A 226 9.35 21.91 -12.63
N LEU A 227 9.08 22.12 -11.34
CA LEU A 227 8.30 23.28 -10.86
C LEU A 227 9.04 24.61 -11.08
N ILE A 228 10.37 24.64 -10.92
CA ILE A 228 11.19 25.83 -11.22
C ILE A 228 11.16 26.15 -12.71
N GLU A 229 11.23 25.13 -13.56
CA GLU A 229 11.21 25.27 -15.01
C GLU A 229 9.84 25.78 -15.51
N GLU A 230 8.74 25.29 -14.94
CA GLU A 230 7.40 25.82 -15.21
C GLU A 230 7.25 27.27 -14.74
N ALA A 231 7.74 27.60 -13.54
CA ALA A 231 7.65 28.95 -12.99
C ALA A 231 8.46 29.97 -13.81
N THR A 232 9.65 29.59 -14.29
CA THR A 232 10.49 30.44 -15.15
C THR A 232 9.82 30.68 -16.50
N ARG A 233 9.25 29.65 -17.12
CA ARG A 233 8.49 29.78 -18.38
C ARG A 233 7.29 30.70 -18.24
N ILE A 234 6.53 30.61 -17.14
CA ILE A 234 5.40 31.51 -16.85
C ILE A 234 5.90 32.95 -16.69
N LYS A 235 7.00 33.16 -15.95
CA LYS A 235 7.58 34.48 -15.73
C LYS A 235 8.03 35.13 -17.04
N GLU A 236 8.63 34.38 -17.95
CA GLU A 236 9.04 34.87 -19.28
C GLU A 236 7.84 35.29 -20.14
N ASN A 237 6.76 34.51 -20.13
CA ASN A 237 5.54 34.85 -20.87
C ASN A 237 4.92 36.14 -20.35
N LEU A 238 4.82 36.31 -19.02
CA LEU A 238 4.32 37.54 -18.41
C LEU A 238 5.19 38.76 -18.77
N LEU A 239 6.51 38.58 -18.86
CA LEU A 239 7.43 39.66 -19.25
C LEU A 239 7.18 40.09 -20.70
N LYS A 240 6.94 39.14 -21.60
CA LYS A 240 6.60 39.40 -23.02
C LYS A 240 5.27 40.12 -23.15
N GLU A 241 4.24 39.66 -22.43
CA GLU A 241 2.93 40.32 -22.42
C GLU A 241 3.03 41.75 -21.87
N LYS A 242 3.80 41.96 -20.80
CA LYS A 242 4.04 43.30 -20.25
C LYS A 242 4.72 44.22 -21.26
N ALA A 243 5.75 43.74 -21.97
CA ALA A 243 6.42 44.51 -23.01
C ALA A 243 5.47 44.87 -24.16
N GLU A 244 4.60 43.95 -24.58
CA GLU A 244 3.61 44.21 -25.62
C GLU A 244 2.57 45.27 -25.18
N ILE A 245 2.16 45.24 -23.91
CA ILE A 245 1.29 46.27 -23.32
C ILE A 245 1.99 47.63 -23.28
N GLU A 246 3.26 47.68 -22.88
CA GLU A 246 4.05 48.92 -22.86
C GLU A 246 4.22 49.51 -24.27
N GLU A 247 4.49 48.68 -25.28
CA GLU A 247 4.52 49.12 -26.68
C GLU A 247 3.17 49.67 -27.16
N LYS A 248 2.06 49.01 -26.80
CA LYS A 248 0.71 49.49 -27.10
C LYS A 248 0.40 50.83 -26.40
N LEU A 249 0.81 50.99 -25.15
CA LEU A 249 0.69 52.25 -24.41
C LEU A 249 1.51 53.38 -25.05
N ILE A 250 2.76 53.11 -25.46
CA ILE A 250 3.60 54.10 -26.15
C ILE A 250 2.97 54.52 -27.49
N LYS A 251 2.39 53.57 -28.24
CA LYS A 251 1.65 53.87 -29.49
C LYS A 251 0.41 54.72 -29.23
N LEU A 252 -0.37 54.41 -28.19
CA LEU A 252 -1.55 55.19 -27.78
C LEU A 252 -1.20 56.62 -27.38
N ASN A 253 -0.14 56.81 -26.57
CA ASN A 253 0.33 58.13 -26.15
C ASN A 253 0.82 58.97 -27.35
N LYS A 254 1.48 58.35 -28.34
CA LYS A 254 1.89 59.03 -29.59
C LYS A 254 0.72 59.41 -30.50
N MET A 255 -0.42 58.72 -30.41
CA MET A 255 -1.65 59.03 -31.16
C MET A 255 -2.52 60.11 -30.48
N GLY A 256 -2.08 60.70 -29.35
CA GLY A 256 -2.77 61.81 -28.69
C GLY A 256 -4.11 61.44 -28.03
N LEU A 257 -4.34 60.15 -27.75
CA LEU A 257 -5.61 59.63 -27.20
C LEU A 257 -5.61 59.48 -25.67
N THR A 258 -4.53 59.87 -24.99
CA THR A 258 -4.50 60.00 -23.53
C THR A 258 -4.59 61.47 -23.15
N LYS A 259 -5.77 61.89 -22.66
CA LYS A 259 -5.87 63.02 -21.74
C LYS A 259 -5.38 62.61 -20.36
#